data_AF-X1HY39-F1
#
_entry.id   AF-X1HY39-F1
#
_cell.length_a   1.000
_cell.length_b   1.000
_cell.length_c   1.000
_cell.angle_alpha   90.00
_cell.angle_beta   90.00
_cell.angle_gamma   90.00
#
_symmetry.space_group_name_H-M   'P 1'
#
loop_
_entity.id
_entity.type
_entity.pdbx_description
1 polymer ?
#
loop_
_entity_poly.entity_id
_entity_poly.type
_entity_poly.pdbx_seq_one_letter_code
_entity_poly.pdbx_strand_id
1 'polypeptide(L)'
;TPTQATIAIIGHPYLVYDEHISYRLIHRLKQAQNKVLTPEMLTTEELESATARLVGRAKWTCEEEVVGAGGHYLRSGTDGVIGITAFGCGPDSLMMDIVQRQARTMTTPFMSLTLDEHTAEAGIVTRLEAFLDMIYRKKRKRICV
;
A
#
# COMPACT_ATOMS: atom_id res chain seq x y z
N THR A 1 -9.64 14.87 -18.45
CA THR A 1 -10.11 14.71 -17.06
C THR A 1 -9.01 14.05 -16.26
N PRO A 2 -8.66 14.51 -15.05
CA PRO A 2 -7.66 13.84 -14.22
C PRO A 2 -8.10 12.38 -14.00
N THR A 3 -7.19 11.45 -14.29
CA THR A 3 -7.48 10.01 -14.23
C THR A 3 -7.47 9.58 -12.77
N GLN A 4 -8.62 9.56 -12.13
CA GLN A 4 -8.76 9.12 -10.74
C GLN A 4 -8.28 7.68 -10.58
N ALA A 5 -7.28 7.45 -9.71
CA ALA A 5 -6.80 6.11 -9.35
C ALA A 5 -7.21 5.75 -7.93
N THR A 6 -7.42 4.44 -7.68
CA THR A 6 -7.64 3.89 -6.35
C THR A 6 -6.34 3.28 -5.85
N ILE A 7 -5.75 3.89 -4.82
CA ILE A 7 -4.47 3.48 -4.23
C ILE A 7 -4.74 2.95 -2.82
N ALA A 8 -4.32 1.73 -2.55
CA ALA A 8 -4.31 1.20 -1.19
C ALA A 8 -2.98 1.50 -0.51
N ILE A 9 -3.05 1.81 0.78
CA ILE A 9 -1.90 1.92 1.67
C ILE A 9 -2.00 0.77 2.67
N ILE A 10 -0.90 0.07 2.89
CA ILE A 10 -0.79 -0.99 3.89
C ILE A 10 0.46 -0.74 4.75
N GLY A 11 0.42 -1.19 5.99
CA GLY A 11 1.46 -0.88 6.97
C GLY A 11 0.85 -0.71 8.35
N HIS A 12 1.70 -0.65 9.36
CA HIS A 12 1.24 -0.42 10.72
C HIS A 12 0.61 0.97 10.89
N PRO A 13 -0.50 1.12 11.64
CA PRO A 13 -1.19 2.39 11.85
C PRO A 13 -0.27 3.53 12.28
N TYR A 14 0.68 3.26 13.16
CA TYR A 14 1.63 4.27 13.65
C TYR A 14 2.56 4.82 12.55
N LEU A 15 2.77 4.08 11.46
CA LEU A 15 3.54 4.55 10.29
C LEU A 15 2.65 5.20 9.23
N VAL A 16 1.40 4.77 9.12
CA VAL A 16 0.48 5.19 8.06
C VAL A 16 -0.19 6.52 8.39
N TYR A 17 -0.57 6.75 9.65
CA TYR A 17 -1.42 7.88 10.05
C TYR A 17 -0.66 9.02 10.71
N ASP A 18 0.56 8.80 11.20
CA ASP A 18 1.39 9.88 11.71
C ASP A 18 1.88 10.75 10.55
N GLU A 19 1.48 12.02 10.53
CA GLU A 19 1.78 12.94 9.42
C GLU A 19 3.27 13.28 9.29
N HIS A 20 4.03 13.26 10.38
CA HIS A 20 5.46 13.56 10.38
C HIS A 20 6.24 12.34 9.87
N ILE A 21 5.89 11.15 10.34
CA ILE A 21 6.55 9.89 9.95
C ILE A 21 6.20 9.51 8.51
N SER A 22 4.93 9.61 8.12
CA SER A 22 4.46 9.28 6.77
C SER A 22 4.73 10.37 5.72
N TYR A 23 5.29 11.52 6.12
CA TYR A 23 5.49 12.69 5.27
C TYR A 23 4.22 13.16 4.56
N ARG A 24 3.09 13.08 5.28
CA ARG A 24 1.73 13.43 4.81
C ARG A 24 1.32 12.65 3.54
N LEU A 25 1.69 11.38 3.43
CA LEU A 25 1.42 10.55 2.26
C LEU A 25 -0.06 10.53 1.86
N ILE A 26 -0.96 10.29 2.82
CA ILE A 26 -2.42 10.25 2.58
C ILE A 26 -2.90 11.59 2.02
N HIS A 27 -2.41 12.70 2.58
CA HIS A 27 -2.77 14.04 2.13
C HIS A 27 -2.33 14.28 0.68
N ARG A 28 -1.08 13.94 0.34
CA ARG A 28 -0.54 14.07 -1.02
C ARG A 28 -1.33 13.25 -2.05
N LEU A 29 -1.69 12.01 -1.70
CA LEU A 29 -2.51 11.15 -2.55
C LEU A 29 -3.91 11.74 -2.79
N LYS A 30 -4.55 12.28 -1.75
CA LYS A 30 -5.86 12.95 -1.85
C LYS A 30 -5.77 14.25 -2.66
N GLN A 31 -4.72 15.05 -2.48
CA GLN A 31 -4.47 16.26 -3.28
C GLN A 31 -4.31 15.94 -4.77
N ALA A 32 -3.69 14.81 -5.10
CA ALA A 32 -3.62 14.29 -6.46
C ALA A 32 -4.95 13.66 -6.97
N GLN A 33 -6.07 13.89 -6.25
CA GLN A 33 -7.41 13.42 -6.56
C GLN A 33 -7.56 11.89 -6.64
N ASN A 34 -6.69 11.14 -5.94
CA ASN A 34 -6.81 9.69 -5.84
C ASN A 34 -7.77 9.29 -4.72
N LYS A 35 -8.44 8.15 -4.91
CA LYS A 35 -9.13 7.45 -3.82
C LYS A 35 -8.09 6.68 -3.02
N VAL A 36 -8.04 6.90 -1.71
CA VAL A 36 -7.11 6.23 -0.79
C VAL A 36 -7.87 5.19 0.02
N LEU A 37 -7.35 3.96 0.07
CA LEU A 37 -7.85 2.88 0.92
C LEU A 37 -6.81 2.57 2.01
N THR A 38 -7.25 2.37 3.24
CA THR A 38 -6.37 2.12 4.39
C THR A 38 -6.90 0.96 5.23
N PRO A 39 -6.05 0.27 6.03
CA PRO A 39 -6.47 -0.93 6.76
C PRO A 39 -7.68 -0.72 7.68
N GLU A 40 -7.84 0.48 8.26
CA GLU A 40 -8.98 0.86 9.13
C GLU A 40 -10.34 0.88 8.40
N MET A 41 -10.35 0.88 7.06
CA MET A 41 -11.59 0.83 6.28
C MET A 41 -12.13 -0.59 6.12
N LEU A 42 -11.43 -1.61 6.63
CA LEU A 42 -11.83 -3.02 6.54
C LEU A 42 -12.35 -3.52 7.89
N THR A 43 -13.30 -4.45 7.84
CA THR A 43 -13.75 -5.14 9.06
C THR A 43 -12.72 -6.16 9.51
N THR A 44 -12.74 -6.53 10.79
CA THR A 44 -11.88 -7.59 11.33
C THR A 44 -12.07 -8.90 10.55
N GLU A 45 -13.29 -9.24 10.18
CA GLU A 45 -13.62 -10.43 9.40
C GLU A 45 -12.99 -10.41 8.00
N GLU A 46 -12.97 -9.25 7.34
CA GLU A 46 -12.34 -9.08 6.03
C GLU A 46 -10.81 -9.24 6.10
N LEU A 47 -10.20 -8.70 7.16
CA LEU A 47 -8.77 -8.79 7.44
C LEU A 47 -8.36 -10.23 7.77
N GLU A 48 -9.05 -10.88 8.70
CA GLU A 48 -8.82 -12.28 9.09
C GLU A 48 -8.98 -13.21 7.89
N SER A 49 -10.06 -13.06 7.13
CA SER A 49 -10.34 -13.87 5.93
C SER A 49 -9.26 -13.69 4.86
N ALA A 50 -8.75 -12.47 4.67
CA ALA A 50 -7.68 -12.22 3.72
C ALA A 50 -6.34 -12.78 4.18
N THR A 51 -6.04 -12.67 5.48
CA THR A 51 -4.83 -13.21 6.12
C THR A 51 -4.81 -14.74 6.03
N ALA A 52 -5.91 -15.39 6.41
CA ALA A 52 -6.04 -16.84 6.35
C ALA A 52 -5.83 -17.39 4.93
N ARG A 53 -6.24 -16.64 3.90
CA ARG A 53 -6.03 -17.03 2.49
C ARG A 53 -4.58 -16.93 2.03
N LEU A 54 -3.80 -15.99 2.57
CA LEU A 54 -2.41 -15.75 2.16
C LEU A 54 -1.42 -16.59 2.95
N VAL A 55 -1.62 -16.72 4.26
CA VAL A 55 -0.64 -17.30 5.19
C VAL A 55 -1.23 -18.41 6.07
N GLY A 56 -2.52 -18.73 5.93
CA GLY A 56 -3.21 -19.77 6.69
C GLY A 56 -3.72 -19.30 8.06
N ARG A 57 -2.80 -18.89 8.94
CA ARG A 57 -3.12 -18.26 10.23
C ARG A 57 -2.14 -17.14 10.50
N ALA A 58 -2.62 -16.06 11.12
CA ALA A 58 -1.75 -14.99 11.60
C ALA A 58 -0.73 -15.59 12.59
N LYS A 59 0.55 -15.39 12.30
CA LYS A 59 1.70 -15.79 13.12
C LYS A 59 2.21 -14.63 13.96
N TRP A 60 1.93 -13.39 13.57
CA TRP A 60 2.35 -12.18 14.29
C TRP A 60 1.18 -11.28 14.67
N THR A 61 1.37 -10.54 15.76
CA THR A 61 0.50 -9.43 16.16
C THR A 61 0.49 -8.38 15.04
N CYS A 62 -0.70 -7.92 14.64
CA CYS A 62 -0.91 -6.93 13.56
C CYS A 62 -0.58 -7.41 12.14
N GLU A 63 -0.42 -8.72 11.90
CA GLU A 63 -0.22 -9.25 10.53
C GLU A 63 -1.40 -8.94 9.59
N GLU A 64 -2.59 -8.79 10.16
CA GLU A 64 -3.81 -8.41 9.47
C GLU A 64 -3.71 -7.04 8.78
N GLU A 65 -3.00 -6.07 9.37
CA GLU A 65 -2.89 -4.70 8.85
C GLU A 65 -2.02 -4.63 7.57
N VAL A 66 -1.10 -5.59 7.42
CA VAL A 66 -0.21 -5.68 6.26
C VAL A 66 -0.69 -6.76 5.30
N VAL A 67 -0.73 -8.02 5.75
CA VAL A 67 -1.06 -9.19 4.92
C VAL A 67 -2.56 -9.26 4.66
N GLY A 68 -3.39 -9.02 5.67
CA GLY A 68 -4.85 -9.01 5.54
C GLY A 68 -5.33 -7.89 4.62
N ALA A 69 -5.00 -6.64 4.96
CA ALA A 69 -5.37 -5.48 4.15
C ALA A 69 -4.78 -5.55 2.74
N GLY A 70 -3.49 -5.90 2.62
CA GLY A 70 -2.83 -6.08 1.33
C GLY A 70 -3.50 -7.14 0.48
N GLY A 71 -3.77 -8.31 1.06
CA GLY A 71 -4.47 -9.40 0.39
C GLY A 71 -5.88 -9.05 -0.04
N HIS A 72 -6.63 -8.33 0.81
CA HIS A 72 -7.95 -7.85 0.48
C HIS A 72 -7.89 -6.87 -0.71
N TYR A 73 -7.03 -5.85 -0.62
CA TYR A 73 -7.00 -4.79 -1.63
C TYR A 73 -6.49 -5.25 -2.98
N LEU A 74 -5.52 -6.17 -3.02
CA LEU A 74 -5.07 -6.78 -4.26
C LEU A 74 -6.20 -7.48 -5.03
N ARG A 75 -7.19 -8.04 -4.32
CA ARG A 75 -8.38 -8.66 -4.93
C ARG A 75 -9.52 -7.69 -5.21
N SER A 76 -9.58 -6.57 -4.49
CA SER A 76 -10.61 -5.54 -4.70
C SER A 76 -10.46 -4.74 -6.00
N GLY A 77 -9.36 -4.95 -6.75
CA GLY A 77 -9.12 -4.28 -8.04
C GLY A 77 -8.51 -2.88 -7.91
N THR A 78 -7.74 -2.62 -6.85
CA THR A 78 -6.98 -1.35 -6.72
C THR A 78 -6.02 -1.13 -7.87
N ASP A 79 -5.82 0.13 -8.25
CA ASP A 79 -4.87 0.51 -9.31
C ASP A 79 -3.40 0.41 -8.86
N GLY A 80 -3.15 0.43 -7.55
CA GLY A 80 -1.84 0.17 -6.96
C GLY A 80 -1.89 0.06 -5.43
N VAL A 81 -0.83 -0.50 -4.87
CA VAL A 81 -0.65 -0.69 -3.43
C VAL A 81 0.68 -0.08 -2.99
N ILE A 82 0.67 0.67 -1.90
CA ILE A 82 1.85 1.24 -1.25
C ILE A 82 1.98 0.61 0.13
N GLY A 83 3.06 -0.14 0.35
CA GLY A 83 3.44 -0.66 1.66
C GLY A 83 4.35 0.31 2.40
N ILE A 84 4.06 0.59 3.66
CA ILE A 84 4.90 1.40 4.56
C ILE A 84 5.45 0.51 5.66
N THR A 85 6.76 0.53 5.85
CA THR A 85 7.45 -0.20 6.92
C THR A 85 8.55 0.65 7.54
N ALA A 86 8.92 0.37 8.78
CA ALA A 86 10.05 1.01 9.43
C ALA A 86 11.36 0.25 9.16
N PHE A 87 12.47 0.97 9.08
CA PHE A 87 13.80 0.35 8.98
C PHE A 87 14.06 -0.57 10.19
N GLY A 88 14.65 -1.74 9.94
CA GLY A 88 14.97 -2.71 10.99
C GLY A 88 13.78 -3.58 11.45
N CYS A 89 12.58 -3.41 10.91
CA CYS A 89 11.45 -4.29 11.23
C CYS A 89 11.53 -5.61 10.43
N GLY A 90 12.16 -6.63 11.03
CA GLY A 90 12.30 -7.97 10.47
C GLY A 90 10.98 -8.64 10.05
N PRO A 91 9.95 -8.73 10.92
CA PRO A 91 8.69 -9.38 10.56
C PRO A 91 7.95 -8.65 9.42
N ASP A 92 8.00 -7.31 9.38
CA ASP A 92 7.36 -6.53 8.31
C ASP A 92 7.99 -6.80 6.96
N SER A 93 9.30 -6.98 6.91
CA SER A 93 10.01 -7.29 5.67
C SER A 93 9.49 -8.58 5.05
N LEU A 94 9.19 -9.59 5.88
CA LEU A 94 8.61 -10.84 5.43
C LEU A 94 7.15 -10.66 4.99
N MET A 95 6.34 -9.96 5.79
CA MET A 95 4.93 -9.68 5.46
C MET A 95 4.79 -8.89 4.16
N MET A 96 5.62 -7.86 3.97
CA MET A 96 5.65 -7.04 2.75
C MET A 96 6.09 -7.86 1.54
N ASP A 97 7.08 -8.77 1.67
CA ASP A 97 7.50 -9.66 0.60
C ASP A 97 6.36 -10.61 0.17
N ILE A 98 5.61 -11.16 1.13
CA ILE A 98 4.43 -12.01 0.85
C ILE A 98 3.40 -11.24 0.01
N VAL A 99 3.03 -10.02 0.44
CA VAL A 99 2.05 -9.20 -0.29
C VAL A 99 2.61 -8.76 -1.65
N GLN A 100 3.89 -8.41 -1.73
CA GLN A 100 4.52 -8.00 -2.99
C GLN A 100 4.55 -9.14 -4.01
N ARG A 101 4.84 -10.37 -3.59
CA ARG A 101 4.75 -11.57 -4.45
C ARG A 101 3.34 -11.77 -4.98
N GLN A 102 2.33 -11.65 -4.11
CA GLN A 102 0.94 -11.74 -4.52
C GLN A 102 0.57 -10.64 -5.54
N ALA A 103 1.03 -9.41 -5.30
CA ALA A 103 0.79 -8.29 -6.22
C ALA A 103 1.36 -8.54 -7.61
N ARG A 104 2.57 -9.14 -7.69
CA ARG A 104 3.19 -9.54 -8.96
C ARG A 104 2.35 -10.58 -9.70
N THR A 105 1.87 -11.61 -9.00
CA THR A 105 0.97 -12.63 -9.58
C THR A 105 -0.30 -12.02 -10.15
N MET A 106 -0.84 -10.98 -9.49
CA MET A 106 -2.05 -10.27 -9.93
C MET A 106 -1.76 -9.10 -10.90
N THR A 107 -0.49 -8.87 -11.26
CA THR A 107 -0.03 -7.74 -12.09
C THR A 107 -0.41 -6.35 -11.57
N THR A 108 -0.60 -6.25 -10.26
CA THR A 108 -0.94 -5.00 -9.56
C THR A 108 0.34 -4.24 -9.21
N PRO A 109 0.44 -2.94 -9.57
CA PRO A 109 1.54 -2.08 -9.14
C PRO A 109 1.71 -2.08 -7.62
N PHE A 110 2.92 -2.37 -7.15
CA PHE A 110 3.25 -2.40 -5.72
C PHE A 110 4.54 -1.62 -5.46
N MET A 111 4.52 -0.74 -4.46
CA MET A 111 5.68 0.01 -3.99
C MET A 111 5.84 -0.18 -2.48
N SER A 112 7.06 -0.54 -2.04
CA SER A 112 7.42 -0.54 -0.62
C SER A 112 8.20 0.72 -0.28
N LEU A 113 7.76 1.44 0.74
CA LEU A 113 8.40 2.60 1.34
C LEU A 113 8.90 2.20 2.72
N THR A 114 10.22 2.18 2.88
CA THR A 114 10.87 2.02 4.18
C THR A 114 11.15 3.40 4.73
N LEU A 115 10.60 3.68 5.91
CA LEU A 115 10.81 4.91 6.66
C LEU A 115 11.99 4.71 7.61
N ASP A 116 12.91 5.66 7.58
CA ASP A 116 14.08 5.75 8.45
C ASP A 116 14.27 7.21 8.88
N GLU A 117 14.86 7.44 10.05
CA GLU A 117 15.12 8.79 10.62
C GLU A 117 15.99 9.63 9.67
N HIS A 118 16.86 8.98 8.90
CA HIS A 118 17.70 9.63 7.90
C HIS A 118 17.04 9.78 6.52
N THR A 119 15.77 9.38 6.36
CA THR A 119 15.10 9.46 5.06
C THR A 119 14.74 10.90 4.72
N ALA A 120 15.27 11.43 3.63
CA ALA A 120 14.89 12.74 3.14
C ALA A 120 13.46 12.71 2.55
N GLU A 121 12.56 13.58 3.07
CA GLU A 121 11.18 13.76 2.58
C GLU A 121 11.11 13.86 1.05
N ALA A 122 12.02 14.64 0.46
CA ALA A 122 12.09 14.85 -0.98
C ALA A 122 12.20 13.54 -1.78
N GLY A 123 12.98 12.56 -1.26
CA GLY A 123 13.15 11.27 -1.90
C GLY A 123 11.86 10.43 -1.91
N ILE A 124 11.09 10.48 -0.82
CA ILE A 124 9.79 9.81 -0.73
C ILE A 124 8.79 10.44 -1.70
N VAL A 125 8.75 11.77 -1.76
CA VAL A 125 7.84 12.51 -2.64
C VAL A 125 8.12 12.18 -4.11
N THR A 126 9.38 12.23 -4.55
CA THR A 126 9.73 11.89 -5.94
C THR A 126 9.39 10.45 -6.30
N ARG A 127 9.58 9.50 -5.38
CA ARG A 127 9.20 8.09 -5.59
C ARG A 127 7.68 7.94 -5.70
N LEU A 128 6.93 8.63 -4.85
CA LEU A 128 5.47 8.66 -4.90
C LEU A 128 4.96 9.21 -6.23
N GLU A 129 5.50 10.33 -6.69
CA GLU A 129 5.14 10.95 -7.96
C GLU A 129 5.41 10.02 -9.15
N ALA A 130 6.60 9.40 -9.18
CA ALA A 130 6.96 8.44 -10.22
C ALA A 130 6.02 7.21 -10.22
N PHE A 131 5.65 6.72 -9.03
CA PHE A 131 4.71 5.60 -8.90
C PHE A 131 3.30 5.96 -9.41
N LEU A 132 2.79 7.14 -9.05
CA LEU A 132 1.50 7.63 -9.53
C LEU A 132 1.49 7.83 -11.05
N ASP A 133 2.55 8.42 -11.61
CA ASP A 133 2.66 8.62 -13.05
C ASP A 133 2.67 7.28 -13.81
N MET A 134 3.35 6.26 -13.30
CA MET A 134 3.30 4.90 -13.85
C MET A 134 1.85 4.37 -13.89
N ILE A 135 1.09 4.52 -12.80
CA ILE A 135 -0.30 4.08 -12.70
C ILE A 135 -1.18 4.84 -13.69
N TYR A 136 -1.08 6.16 -13.74
CA TYR A 136 -1.87 6.99 -14.64
C TYR A 136 -1.60 6.66 -16.11
N ARG A 137 -0.34 6.41 -16.47
CA ARG A 137 0.03 5.94 -17.82
C ARG A 137 -0.64 4.61 -18.16
N LYS A 138 -0.63 3.64 -17.24
CA LYS A 138 -1.30 2.34 -17.41
C LYS A 138 -2.82 2.52 -17.61
N LYS A 139 -3.46 3.40 -16.83
CA LYS A 139 -4.90 3.69 -16.96
C LYS A 139 -5.25 4.39 -18.27
N ARG A 140 -4.48 5.40 -18.69
CA ARG A 140 -4.67 6.10 -19.97
C ARG A 140 -4.59 5.13 -21.15
N LYS A 141 -3.60 4.22 -21.15
CA LYS A 141 -3.48 3.17 -22.17
C LYS A 141 -4.71 2.26 -22.25
N ARG A 142 -5.38 1.95 -21.13
CA ARG A 142 -6.61 1.13 -21.12
C ARG A 142 -7.84 1.86 -21.66
N ILE A 143 -7.86 3.19 -21.63
CA ILE A 143 -8.99 4.02 -22.10
C ILE A 143 -8.90 4.25 -23.61
N CYS A 144 -7.70 4.25 -24.18
CA CYS A 144 -7.46 4.48 -25.60
C CYS A 144 -7.52 3.21 -26.46
N VAL A 145 -7.92 2.07 -25.88
CA VAL A 145 -8.15 0.78 -26.57
C VAL A 145 -9.64 0.52 -26.53
#